data_AF-A0A535L1P9-F1
#
_entry.id   AF-A0A535L1P9-F1
#
_cell.length_a   1.000
_cell.length_b   1.000
_cell.length_c   1.000
_cell.angle_alpha   90.00
_cell.angle_beta   90.00
_cell.angle_gamma   90.00
#
_symmetry.space_group_name_H-M   'P 1'
#
loop_
_entity.id
_entity.type
_entity.pdbx_description
1 polymer ?
#
loop_
_entity_poly.entity_id
_entity_poly.type
_entity_poly.pdbx_seq_one_letter_code
_entity_poly.pdbx_strand_id
1 'polypeptide(L)'
;MSNTTTDALASYVERARKVLQHEQRTHHQDQAIKPGGLELFVVRWADEASAACKKAGLDSGPIHRFTEHLEEYRKQDPMQRAASLRAALAILNELDSNANGQSRNPVVSPPQ
;
A
#
# COMPACT_ATOMS: atom_id res chain seq x y z
N MET A 1 -1.75 -13.72 19.02
CA MET A 1 -0.92 -12.55 18.62
C MET A 1 -1.23 -12.09 17.19
N SER A 2 -2.40 -12.42 16.62
CA SER A 2 -2.72 -12.10 15.22
C SER A 2 -3.19 -10.66 15.03
N ASN A 3 -3.92 -10.08 16.01
CA ASN A 3 -4.46 -8.73 15.91
C ASN A 3 -3.40 -7.64 15.74
N THR A 4 -2.23 -7.78 16.38
CA THR A 4 -1.17 -6.76 16.33
C THR A 4 -0.50 -6.67 14.95
N THR A 5 -0.44 -7.79 14.23
CA THR A 5 0.25 -7.85 12.93
C THR A 5 -0.64 -7.28 11.81
N THR A 6 -1.94 -7.56 11.87
CA THR A 6 -2.93 -6.97 10.96
C THR A 6 -3.08 -5.47 11.17
N ASP A 7 -3.03 -5.01 12.44
CA ASP A 7 -3.06 -3.58 12.80
C ASP A 7 -1.82 -2.81 12.30
N ALA A 8 -0.65 -3.46 12.36
CA ALA A 8 0.58 -2.91 11.79
C ALA A 8 0.48 -2.76 10.26
N LEU A 9 -0.04 -3.77 9.55
CA LEU A 9 -0.25 -3.69 8.10
C LEU A 9 -1.25 -2.59 7.73
N ALA A 10 -2.36 -2.46 8.45
CA ALA A 10 -3.34 -1.39 8.24
C ALA A 10 -2.69 0.00 8.38
N SER A 11 -1.86 0.20 9.42
CA SER A 11 -1.11 1.44 9.62
C SER A 11 -0.16 1.76 8.46
N TYR A 12 0.53 0.75 7.92
CA TYR A 12 1.38 0.91 6.74
C TYR A 12 0.58 1.29 5.50
N VAL A 13 -0.54 0.61 5.25
CA VAL A 13 -1.43 0.88 4.10
C VAL A 13 -2.00 2.29 4.17
N GLU A 14 -2.48 2.72 5.34
CA GLU A 14 -2.99 4.07 5.54
C GLU A 14 -1.92 5.14 5.32
N ARG A 15 -0.69 4.90 5.80
CA ARG A 15 0.43 5.82 5.60
C ARG A 15 0.73 5.99 4.11
N ALA A 16 0.85 4.91 3.35
CA ALA A 16 1.08 4.99 1.90
C ALA A 16 -0.07 5.69 1.17
N ARG A 17 -1.32 5.41 1.56
CA ARG A 17 -2.51 6.06 0.98
C ARG A 17 -2.46 7.57 1.17
N LYS A 18 -2.11 8.03 2.37
CA LYS A 18 -1.97 9.47 2.69
C LYS A 18 -0.87 10.13 1.86
N VAL A 19 0.29 9.47 1.68
CA VAL A 19 1.39 9.99 0.87
C VAL A 19 1.00 10.13 -0.60
N LEU A 20 0.38 9.11 -1.20
CA LEU A 20 -0.06 9.15 -2.61
C LEU A 20 -1.15 10.19 -2.83
N GLN A 21 -2.11 10.33 -1.89
CA GLN A 21 -3.12 11.37 -1.94
C GLN A 21 -2.53 12.78 -1.80
N HIS A 22 -1.49 12.93 -0.97
CA HIS A 22 -0.76 14.19 -0.87
C HIS A 22 -0.09 14.53 -2.21
N GLU A 23 0.57 13.57 -2.84
CA GLU A 23 1.18 13.74 -4.18
C GLU A 23 0.16 14.12 -5.26
N GLN A 24 -1.05 13.54 -5.23
CA GLN A 24 -2.13 13.95 -6.14
C GLN A 24 -2.52 15.43 -5.94
N ARG A 25 -2.61 15.88 -4.68
CA ARG A 25 -2.98 17.27 -4.34
C ARG A 25 -1.88 18.27 -4.66
N THR A 26 -0.62 17.85 -4.64
CA THR A 26 0.54 18.71 -4.93
C THR A 26 0.98 18.63 -6.39
N HIS A 27 0.10 18.20 -7.31
CA HIS A 27 0.38 18.07 -8.75
C HIS A 27 1.55 17.13 -9.11
N HIS A 28 1.76 16.05 -8.36
CA HIS A 28 2.76 15.02 -8.69
C HIS A 28 4.19 15.58 -8.73
N GLN A 29 4.45 16.60 -7.91
CA GLN A 29 5.73 17.31 -7.89
C GLN A 29 6.84 16.54 -7.17
N ASP A 30 6.59 15.34 -6.64
CA ASP A 30 7.57 14.54 -5.90
C ASP A 30 8.08 15.29 -4.65
N GLN A 31 7.19 16.06 -4.01
CA GLN A 31 7.52 16.91 -2.86
C GLN A 31 7.00 16.39 -1.53
N ALA A 32 6.11 15.40 -1.52
CA ALA A 32 5.54 14.80 -0.32
C ALA A 32 6.62 14.19 0.59
N ILE A 33 7.69 13.67 0.01
CA ILE A 33 8.76 12.98 0.71
C ILE A 33 10.10 13.62 0.36
N LYS A 34 10.73 14.25 1.36
CA LYS A 34 12.09 14.80 1.25
C LYS A 34 12.92 14.33 2.45
N PRO A 35 14.19 13.90 2.25
CA PRO A 35 14.88 13.69 0.98
C PRO A 35 14.51 12.34 0.33
N GLY A 36 14.60 12.24 -1.01
CA GLY A 36 14.52 10.98 -1.76
C GLY A 36 13.25 10.73 -2.59
N GLY A 37 12.21 11.57 -2.46
CA GLY A 37 11.00 11.47 -3.29
C GLY A 37 10.14 10.24 -2.98
N LEU A 38 9.11 10.06 -3.79
CA LEU A 38 8.13 8.98 -3.66
C LEU A 38 8.79 7.61 -3.85
N GLU A 39 9.78 7.49 -4.73
CA GLU A 39 10.46 6.22 -5.04
C GLU A 39 11.20 5.65 -3.81
N LEU A 40 11.96 6.49 -3.09
CA LEU A 40 12.64 6.04 -1.87
C LEU A 40 11.65 5.68 -0.76
N PHE A 41 10.54 6.43 -0.65
CA PHE A 41 9.47 6.09 0.27
C PHE A 41 8.87 4.73 -0.06
N VAL A 42 8.58 4.45 -1.33
CA VAL A 42 7.97 3.21 -1.81
C VAL A 42 8.87 2.01 -1.52
N VAL A 43 10.17 2.11 -1.78
CA VAL A 43 11.13 1.02 -1.50
C VAL A 43 11.15 0.69 0.00
N ARG A 44 11.24 1.71 0.86
CA ARG A 44 11.25 1.50 2.31
C ARG A 44 9.91 0.95 2.82
N TRP A 45 8.82 1.50 2.31
CA TRP A 45 7.47 1.04 2.66
C TRP A 45 7.26 -0.42 2.24
N ALA A 46 7.73 -0.82 1.07
CA ALA A 46 7.58 -2.19 0.57
C ALA A 46 8.33 -3.21 1.43
N ASP A 47 9.53 -2.87 1.92
CA ASP A 47 10.27 -3.71 2.86
C ASP A 47 9.50 -3.91 4.18
N GLU A 48 9.03 -2.80 4.77
CA GLU A 48 8.26 -2.82 6.02
C GLU A 48 6.92 -3.56 5.87
N ALA A 49 6.16 -3.27 4.82
CA ALA A 49 4.86 -3.87 4.54
C ALA A 49 5.01 -5.36 4.17
N SER A 50 6.05 -5.75 3.42
CA SER A 50 6.29 -7.16 3.06
C SER A 50 6.63 -7.98 4.30
N ALA A 51 7.44 -7.41 5.21
CA ALA A 51 7.71 -8.04 6.50
C ALA A 51 6.43 -8.21 7.34
N ALA A 52 5.53 -7.21 7.33
CA ALA A 52 4.23 -7.31 8.01
C ALA A 52 3.32 -8.38 7.37
N CYS A 53 3.22 -8.43 6.03
CA CYS A 53 2.47 -9.47 5.33
C CYS A 53 2.99 -10.88 5.65
N LYS A 54 4.31 -11.10 5.59
CA LYS A 54 4.94 -12.39 5.92
C LYS A 54 4.64 -12.81 7.36
N LYS A 55 4.73 -11.89 8.33
CA LYS A 55 4.40 -12.16 9.74
C LYS A 55 2.92 -12.48 9.94
N ALA A 56 2.03 -11.89 9.13
CA ALA A 56 0.59 -12.13 9.17
C ALA A 56 0.15 -13.36 8.36
N GLY A 57 1.07 -14.03 7.64
CA GLY A 57 0.73 -15.11 6.71
C GLY A 57 -0.06 -14.66 5.48
N LEU A 58 0.07 -13.38 5.12
CA LEU A 58 -0.61 -12.77 3.96
C LEU A 58 0.29 -12.78 2.72
N ASP A 59 -0.34 -12.80 1.55
CA ASP A 59 0.38 -12.67 0.28
C ASP A 59 1.03 -11.27 0.16
N SER A 60 2.27 -11.26 -0.33
CA SER A 60 3.04 -10.04 -0.58
C SER A 60 3.02 -9.61 -2.06
N GLY A 61 2.37 -10.39 -2.94
CA GLY A 61 2.19 -10.07 -4.36
C GLY A 61 1.61 -8.68 -4.64
N PRO A 62 0.59 -8.18 -3.89
CA PRO A 62 0.12 -6.81 -4.06
C PRO A 62 1.19 -5.76 -3.75
N ILE A 63 2.08 -6.00 -2.80
CA ILE A 63 3.17 -5.06 -2.47
C ILE A 63 4.16 -4.95 -3.63
N HIS A 64 4.45 -6.06 -4.31
CA HIS A 64 5.30 -6.03 -5.50
C HIS A 64 4.66 -5.24 -6.65
N ARG A 65 3.39 -5.53 -6.98
CA ARG A 65 2.63 -4.77 -7.99
C ARG A 65 2.55 -3.28 -7.66
N PHE A 66 2.44 -2.95 -6.37
CA PHE A 66 2.47 -1.56 -5.91
C PHE A 66 3.79 -0.87 -6.25
N THR A 67 4.93 -1.54 -6.01
CA THR A 67 6.25 -1.00 -6.34
C THR A 67 6.46 -0.84 -7.84
N GLU A 68 5.99 -1.78 -8.66
CA GLU A 68 6.14 -1.74 -10.12
C GLU A 68 5.50 -0.51 -10.75
N HIS A 69 4.34 -0.07 -10.25
CA HIS A 69 3.68 1.14 -10.78
C HIS A 69 4.44 2.43 -10.47
N LEU A 70 5.22 2.44 -9.40
CA LEU A 70 5.94 3.62 -8.91
C LEU A 70 7.45 3.54 -9.22
N GLU A 71 7.87 2.53 -9.96
CA GLU A 71 9.23 2.42 -10.46
C GLU A 71 9.49 3.52 -11.50
N GLU A 72 10.65 4.15 -11.39
CA GLU A 72 11.06 5.26 -12.24
C GLU A 72 10.06 6.43 -12.25
N TYR A 73 9.29 6.61 -11.16
CA TYR A 73 8.21 7.62 -11.07
C TYR A 73 8.68 9.03 -11.46
N ARG A 74 9.94 9.35 -11.16
CA ARG A 74 10.55 10.65 -11.52
C ARG A 74 10.78 10.82 -13.03
N LYS A 75 10.96 9.73 -13.77
CA LYS A 75 11.16 9.74 -15.24
C LYS A 75 9.84 9.71 -16.01
N GLN A 76 8.74 9.33 -15.37
CA GLN A 76 7.41 9.28 -15.98
C GLN A 76 6.89 10.69 -16.34
N ASP A 77 6.19 10.79 -17.47
CA ASP A 77 5.46 11.98 -17.89
C ASP A 77 4.24 12.26 -16.99
N PRO A 78 3.68 13.48 -16.97
CA PRO A 78 2.58 13.84 -16.06
C PRO A 78 1.35 12.91 -16.13
N MET A 79 1.00 12.45 -17.34
CA MET A 79 -0.11 11.49 -17.52
C MET A 79 0.22 10.11 -16.95
N GLN A 80 1.46 9.64 -17.13
CA GLN A 80 1.92 8.36 -16.59
C GLN A 80 1.97 8.43 -15.06
N ARG A 81 2.50 9.50 -14.47
CA ARG A 81 2.50 9.70 -13.01
C ARG A 81 1.09 9.62 -12.43
N ALA A 82 0.13 10.30 -13.04
CA ALA A 82 -1.25 10.27 -12.59
C ALA A 82 -1.88 8.86 -12.71
N ALA A 83 -1.56 8.12 -13.76
CA ALA A 83 -2.00 6.73 -13.95
C ALA A 83 -1.37 5.79 -12.91
N SER A 84 -0.07 5.91 -12.70
CA SER A 84 0.70 5.16 -11.71
C SER A 84 0.21 5.40 -10.28
N LEU A 85 -0.05 6.66 -9.90
CA LEU A 85 -0.64 6.96 -8.58
C LEU A 85 -2.02 6.33 -8.41
N ARG A 86 -2.87 6.36 -9.45
CA ARG A 86 -4.20 5.73 -9.41
C ARG A 86 -4.11 4.21 -9.26
N ALA A 87 -3.22 3.56 -10.01
CA ALA A 87 -3.00 2.13 -9.93
C ALA A 87 -2.45 1.71 -8.55
N ALA A 88 -1.45 2.43 -8.04
CA ALA A 88 -0.90 2.21 -6.71
C ALA A 88 -1.95 2.37 -5.60
N LEU A 89 -2.81 3.39 -5.68
CA LEU A 89 -3.92 3.57 -4.73
C LEU A 89 -4.94 2.44 -4.77
N ALA A 90 -5.24 1.91 -5.96
CA ALA A 90 -6.15 0.77 -6.11
C ALA A 90 -5.61 -0.47 -5.39
N ILE A 91 -4.31 -0.74 -5.50
CA ILE A 91 -3.64 -1.86 -4.82
C ILE A 91 -3.68 -1.69 -3.30
N LEU A 92 -3.48 -0.47 -2.79
CA LEU A 92 -3.60 -0.22 -1.35
C LEU A 92 -5.03 -0.45 -0.83
N ASN A 93 -6.05 -0.18 -1.64
CA ASN A 93 -7.45 -0.49 -1.26
C ASN A 93 -7.73 -2.01 -1.29
N GLU A 94 -7.12 -2.75 -2.21
CA GLU A 94 -7.16 -4.22 -2.21
C GLU A 94 -6.50 -4.80 -0.95
N LEU A 95 -5.30 -4.32 -0.60
CA LEU A 95 -4.57 -4.74 0.62
C LEU A 95 -5.36 -4.45 1.90
N ASP A 96 -5.98 -3.27 2.00
CA ASP A 96 -6.86 -2.89 3.11
C ASP A 96 -8.05 -3.83 3.23
N SER A 97 -8.73 -4.10 2.11
CA SER A 97 -9.88 -4.99 2.05
C SER A 97 -9.53 -6.42 2.45
N ASN A 98 -8.35 -6.92 2.03
CA ASN A 98 -7.89 -8.26 2.38
C ASN A 98 -7.49 -8.36 3.87
N ALA A 99 -6.80 -7.34 4.39
CA ALA A 99 -6.44 -7.28 5.81
C ALA A 99 -7.66 -7.22 6.74
N ASN A 100 -8.70 -6.46 6.34
CA ASN A 100 -9.96 -6.34 7.09
C ASN A 100 -10.91 -7.53 6.86
N GLY A 101 -10.92 -8.09 5.66
CA GLY A 101 -11.74 -9.26 5.28
C GLY A 101 -11.32 -10.52 6.03
N GLN A 102 -10.01 -10.71 6.26
CA GLN A 102 -9.50 -11.86 7.01
C GLN A 102 -9.81 -11.79 8.52
N SER A 103 -10.02 -10.58 9.07
CA SER A 103 -10.56 -10.37 10.43
C SER A 103 -12.08 -10.56 10.52
N ARG A 104 -12.80 -10.61 9.39
CA ARG A 104 -14.25 -10.80 9.30
C ARG A 104 -14.60 -12.14 8.67
N ASN A 105 -14.05 -13.22 9.18
CA ASN A 105 -14.74 -14.51 9.06
C ASN A 105 -15.70 -14.63 10.25
N PRO A 106 -17.02 -14.36 10.10
CA PRO A 106 -17.98 -14.93 11.03
C PRO A 106 -17.89 -16.44 10.84
N VAL A 107 -17.43 -17.14 11.87
CA VAL A 107 -17.60 -18.58 11.97
C VAL A 107 -19.09 -18.86 11.77
N VAL A 108 -19.44 -19.45 10.64
CA VAL A 108 -20.79 -19.92 10.36
C VAL A 108 -21.08 -21.02 11.39
N SER A 109 -21.99 -20.74 12.31
CA SER A 109 -22.60 -21.78 13.14
C SER A 109 -23.57 -22.59 12.26
N PRO A 110 -23.49 -23.92 12.24
CA PRO A 110 -24.44 -24.73 11.49
C PRO A 110 -25.84 -24.68 12.13
N PRO A 111 -26.92 -24.84 11.34
CA PRO A 111 -28.28 -24.84 11.86
C PRO A 111 -28.55 -26.11 12.69
N GLN A 112 -29.23 -25.96 13.83
CA GLN A 112 -29.92 -27.06 14.52
C GLN A 112 -31.31 -27.28 13.93
#